data_AF-A0A2N4X6T3-F1
#
_entry.id   AF-A0A2N4X6T3-F1
#
_cell.length_a   1.000
_cell.length_b   1.000
_cell.length_c   1.000
_cell.angle_alpha   90.00
_cell.angle_beta   90.00
_cell.angle_gamma   90.00
#
_symmetry.space_group_name_H-M   'P 1'
#
loop_
_entity.id
_entity.type
_entity.pdbx_description
1 polymer ?
#
loop_
_entity_poly.entity_id
_entity_poly.type
_entity_poly.pdbx_seq_one_letter_code
_entity_poly.pdbx_strand_id
1 'polypeptide(L)'
;MEFNTLVKTYLLPILQKYGFEVIEEFKNIVRFQSSVMKVNLVFNYYDKSHLVELGRRGETLYPLNDNAIKELWGSSAPPIEQVSSKVFIQNLSLFFEAKEGVEILTGNIRLFKSIIIQESEKYTFELIQKQVLEAASKAWEAKDYLSFVESIDKIGISKIPQSYQLKYKIAKQKL
;
A
#
# COMPACT_ATOMS: atom_id res chain seq x y z
N MET A 1 17.10 22.38 5.25
CA MET A 1 17.64 21.83 3.99
C MET A 1 16.45 21.46 3.11
N GLU A 2 16.49 21.82 1.83
CA GLU A 2 15.39 21.50 0.90
C GLU A 2 15.29 19.98 0.65
N PHE A 3 14.10 19.50 0.30
CA PHE A 3 13.82 18.07 0.13
C PHE A 3 14.75 17.42 -0.91
N ASN A 4 14.91 18.04 -2.08
CA ASN A 4 15.78 17.52 -3.13
C ASN A 4 17.24 17.42 -2.68
N THR A 5 17.70 18.38 -1.89
CA THR A 5 19.06 18.33 -1.31
C THR A 5 19.17 17.16 -0.34
N LEU A 6 18.17 16.93 0.54
CA LEU A 6 18.13 15.75 1.41
C LEU A 6 18.23 14.46 0.61
N VAL A 7 17.39 14.31 -0.42
CA VAL A 7 17.40 13.15 -1.31
C VAL A 7 18.79 12.93 -1.94
N LYS A 8 19.39 13.98 -2.51
CA LYS A 8 20.70 13.89 -3.15
C LYS A 8 21.85 13.66 -2.17
N THR A 9 21.76 14.15 -0.94
CA THR A 9 22.79 13.95 0.08
C THR A 9 22.80 12.51 0.59
N TYR A 10 21.62 11.93 0.85
CA TYR A 10 21.52 10.64 1.55
C TYR A 10 21.25 9.46 0.60
N LEU A 11 20.37 9.61 -0.38
CA LEU A 11 19.91 8.49 -1.22
C LEU A 11 20.73 8.34 -2.51
N LEU A 12 21.07 9.45 -3.19
CA LEU A 12 21.80 9.37 -4.46
C LEU A 12 23.09 8.53 -4.37
N PRO A 13 23.94 8.66 -3.33
CA PRO A 13 25.15 7.82 -3.23
C PRO A 13 24.84 6.32 -3.07
N ILE A 14 23.71 5.96 -2.47
CA ILE A 14 23.27 4.56 -2.35
C ILE A 14 22.77 4.07 -3.71
N LEU A 15 21.88 4.82 -4.35
CA LEU A 15 21.27 4.48 -5.62
C LEU A 15 22.31 4.38 -6.76
N GLN A 16 23.33 5.24 -6.77
CA GLN A 16 24.42 5.19 -7.76
C GLN A 16 25.21 3.88 -7.72
N LYS A 17 25.35 3.22 -6.55
CA LYS A 17 25.99 1.90 -6.45
C LYS A 17 25.26 0.83 -7.27
N TYR A 18 23.98 1.04 -7.54
CA TYR A 18 23.12 0.16 -8.32
C TYR A 18 22.80 0.71 -9.72
N GLY A 19 23.60 1.67 -10.21
CA GLY A 19 23.49 2.19 -11.57
C GLY A 19 22.28 3.09 -11.81
N PHE A 20 21.72 3.70 -10.75
CA PHE A 20 20.68 4.71 -10.90
C PHE A 20 21.28 6.09 -11.20
N GLU A 21 20.58 6.82 -12.06
CA GLU A 21 20.85 8.22 -12.38
C GLU A 21 19.61 9.06 -12.12
N VAL A 22 19.80 10.36 -11.86
CA VAL A 22 18.68 11.31 -11.78
C VAL A 22 18.18 11.57 -13.19
N ILE A 23 16.93 11.24 -13.48
CA ILE A 23 16.31 11.47 -14.79
C ILE A 23 15.46 12.75 -14.81
N GLU A 24 14.88 13.13 -13.67
CA GLU A 24 14.07 14.32 -13.55
C GLU A 24 14.21 14.90 -12.13
N GLU A 25 14.31 16.21 -12.05
CA GLU A 25 14.33 16.95 -10.78
C GLU A 25 13.42 18.18 -10.90
N PHE A 26 12.38 18.23 -10.06
CA PHE A 26 11.51 19.40 -9.88
C PHE A 26 11.47 19.76 -8.40
N LYS A 27 10.91 20.92 -8.05
CA LYS A 27 10.73 21.28 -6.64
C LYS A 27 9.99 20.18 -5.88
N ASN A 28 10.64 19.63 -4.85
CA ASN A 28 10.15 18.54 -4.00
C ASN A 28 9.96 17.18 -4.70
N ILE A 29 10.49 16.99 -5.91
CA ILE A 29 10.35 15.75 -6.68
C ILE A 29 11.71 15.39 -7.25
N VAL A 30 12.14 14.16 -6.99
CA VAL A 30 13.35 13.59 -7.59
C VAL A 30 13.03 12.20 -8.13
N ARG A 31 13.35 11.97 -9.39
CA ARG A 31 13.14 10.67 -10.05
C ARG A 31 14.48 10.08 -10.45
N PHE A 32 14.67 8.83 -10.07
CA PHE A 32 15.85 8.04 -10.38
C PHE A 32 15.48 6.88 -11.30
N GLN A 33 16.42 6.49 -12.16
CA GLN A 33 16.25 5.34 -13.04
C GLN A 33 17.58 4.61 -13.23
N SER A 34 17.55 3.28 -13.17
CA SER A 34 18.62 2.40 -13.60
C SER A 34 18.23 1.65 -14.88
N SER A 35 19.05 0.71 -15.33
CA SER A 35 18.71 -0.16 -16.47
C SER A 35 17.45 -1.00 -16.21
N VAL A 36 17.16 -1.33 -14.95
CA VAL A 36 16.09 -2.27 -14.55
C VAL A 36 14.97 -1.64 -13.71
N MET A 37 15.24 -0.57 -12.98
CA MET A 37 14.33 -0.05 -11.94
C MET A 37 14.14 1.46 -12.06
N LYS A 38 13.03 1.95 -11.53
CA LYS A 38 12.70 3.37 -11.38
C LYS A 38 12.25 3.64 -9.94
N VAL A 39 12.73 4.76 -9.39
CA VAL A 39 12.36 5.26 -8.06
C VAL A 39 11.84 6.69 -8.19
N ASN A 40 10.63 6.95 -7.70
CA ASN A 40 10.06 8.28 -7.60
C ASN A 40 10.01 8.70 -6.14
N LEU A 41 10.49 9.91 -5.83
CA LEU A 41 10.46 10.49 -4.50
C LEU A 41 9.80 11.85 -4.56
N VAL A 42 8.72 12.00 -3.79
CA VAL A 42 7.89 13.20 -3.78
C VAL A 42 7.68 13.65 -2.33
N PHE A 43 7.82 14.94 -2.09
CA PHE A 43 7.31 15.59 -0.90
C PHE A 43 6.16 16.52 -1.26
N ASN A 44 4.98 16.22 -0.73
CA ASN A 44 3.81 17.05 -0.91
C ASN A 44 3.79 18.12 0.19
N TYR A 45 3.85 19.38 -0.23
CA TYR A 45 3.91 20.51 0.69
C TYR A 45 2.58 20.77 1.42
N TYR A 46 1.46 20.43 0.80
CA TYR A 46 0.12 20.78 1.29
C TYR A 46 -0.32 19.92 2.47
N ASP A 47 -0.09 18.62 2.38
CA ASP A 47 -0.40 17.63 3.43
C ASP A 47 0.82 17.27 4.28
N LYS A 48 2.00 17.85 3.96
CA LYS A 48 3.29 17.56 4.60
C LYS A 48 3.67 16.07 4.53
N SER A 49 3.24 15.38 3.48
CA SER A 49 3.47 13.94 3.30
C SER A 49 4.61 13.63 2.34
N HIS A 50 5.13 12.41 2.45
CA HIS A 50 6.12 11.84 1.55
C HIS A 50 5.51 10.69 0.78
N LEU A 51 5.88 10.59 -0.49
CA LEU A 51 5.55 9.46 -1.34
C LEU A 51 6.84 8.93 -1.95
N VAL A 52 7.04 7.62 -1.84
CA VAL A 52 8.06 6.88 -2.57
C VAL A 52 7.37 5.81 -3.40
N GLU A 53 7.69 5.75 -4.68
CA GLU A 53 7.18 4.73 -5.60
C GLU A 53 8.32 4.00 -6.29
N LEU A 54 8.20 2.68 -6.38
CA LEU A 54 9.23 1.79 -6.89
C LEU A 54 8.62 0.84 -7.92
N GLY A 55 9.36 0.57 -8.98
CA GLY A 55 8.93 -0.41 -9.97
C GLY A 55 9.97 -0.63 -11.04
N ARG A 56 9.76 -1.68 -11.85
CA ARG A 56 10.62 -1.94 -13.00
C ARG A 56 10.50 -0.81 -14.00
N ARG A 57 11.61 -0.53 -14.69
CA ARG A 57 11.66 0.49 -15.73
C ARG A 57 10.62 0.17 -16.82
N GLY A 58 9.75 1.13 -17.10
CA GLY A 58 8.67 0.99 -18.11
C GLY A 58 7.43 0.25 -17.62
N GLU A 59 7.39 -0.18 -16.36
CA GLU A 59 6.22 -0.80 -15.73
C GLU A 59 5.53 0.14 -14.74
N THR A 60 4.41 -0.32 -14.17
CA THR A 60 3.72 0.33 -13.06
C THR A 60 4.65 0.48 -11.85
N LEU A 61 4.66 1.67 -11.25
CA LEU A 61 5.30 1.91 -9.96
C LEU A 61 4.29 1.66 -8.83
N TYR A 62 4.76 1.07 -7.75
CA TYR A 62 3.96 0.78 -6.57
C TYR A 62 4.45 1.64 -5.40
N PRO A 63 3.56 2.17 -4.57
CA PRO A 63 3.95 2.93 -3.39
C PRO A 63 4.64 2.01 -2.38
N LEU A 64 5.71 2.50 -1.76
CA LEU A 64 6.32 1.89 -0.59
C LEU A 64 5.83 2.65 0.66
N ASN A 65 4.98 2.01 1.46
CA ASN A 65 4.40 2.56 2.69
C ASN A 65 4.95 1.83 3.94
N ASP A 66 4.55 2.27 5.15
CA ASP A 66 5.02 1.64 6.40
C ASP A 66 4.66 0.16 6.48
N ASN A 67 3.49 -0.22 5.96
CA ASN A 67 3.04 -1.60 5.98
C ASN A 67 3.94 -2.49 5.12
N ALA A 68 4.21 -2.06 3.88
CA ALA A 68 5.11 -2.77 2.98
C ALA A 68 6.53 -2.87 3.54
N ILE A 69 7.04 -1.81 4.17
CA ILE A 69 8.35 -1.85 4.84
C ILE A 69 8.36 -2.87 5.97
N LYS A 70 7.31 -2.93 6.81
CA LYS A 70 7.22 -3.90 7.91
C LYS A 70 7.13 -5.34 7.42
N GLU A 71 6.36 -5.59 6.36
CA GLU A 71 6.23 -6.93 5.77
C GLU A 71 7.52 -7.38 5.08
N LEU A 72 8.28 -6.45 4.49
CA LEU A 72 9.56 -6.76 3.86
C LEU A 72 10.69 -6.91 4.88
N TRP A 73 10.89 -5.91 5.73
CA TRP A 73 12.06 -5.73 6.58
C TRP A 73 11.81 -6.10 8.05
N GLY A 74 10.58 -6.48 8.39
CA GLY A 74 10.17 -6.91 9.72
C GLY A 74 9.53 -5.81 10.57
N SER A 75 8.84 -6.21 11.63
CA SER A 75 8.02 -5.32 12.48
C SER A 75 8.80 -4.23 13.20
N SER A 76 10.11 -4.37 13.36
CA SER A 76 11.00 -3.36 13.95
C SER A 76 11.53 -2.34 12.95
N ALA A 77 11.12 -2.42 11.68
CA ALA A 77 11.57 -1.51 10.65
C ALA A 77 11.17 -0.05 10.97
N PRO A 78 12.09 0.92 10.81
CA PRO A 78 11.79 2.32 11.03
C PRO A 78 10.64 2.82 10.12
N PRO A 79 9.68 3.58 10.66
CA PRO A 79 8.58 4.12 9.87
C PRO A 79 9.09 5.20 8.90
N ILE A 80 8.49 5.28 7.73
CA ILE A 80 8.73 6.31 6.73
C ILE A 80 7.55 7.28 6.60
N GLU A 81 6.34 6.89 7.03
CA GLU A 81 5.16 7.75 7.00
C GLU A 81 5.07 8.62 8.26
N GLN A 82 4.44 9.79 8.14
CA GLN A 82 4.18 10.73 9.25
C GLN A 82 5.43 11.19 10.03
N VAL A 83 6.60 11.17 9.40
CA VAL A 83 7.86 11.67 9.96
C VAL A 83 8.33 12.93 9.23
N SER A 84 9.32 13.64 9.80
CA SER A 84 9.94 14.79 9.11
C SER A 84 10.67 14.35 7.83
N SER A 85 10.81 15.23 6.84
CA SER A 85 11.52 14.91 5.59
C SER A 85 12.94 14.39 5.79
N LYS A 86 13.65 14.86 6.82
CA LYS A 86 14.99 14.35 7.12
C LYS A 86 14.93 12.92 7.62
N VAL A 87 14.02 12.63 8.55
CA VAL A 87 13.83 11.28 9.10
C VAL A 87 13.31 10.32 8.04
N PHE A 88 12.37 10.75 7.20
CA PHE A 88 11.88 9.98 6.04
C PHE A 88 13.05 9.51 5.16
N ILE A 89 13.89 10.46 4.71
CA ILE A 89 15.02 10.16 3.83
C ILE A 89 16.06 9.28 4.52
N GLN A 90 16.33 9.51 5.82
CA GLN A 90 17.26 8.69 6.59
C GLN A 90 16.74 7.25 6.74
N ASN A 91 15.47 7.06 7.11
CA ASN A 91 14.87 5.75 7.28
C ASN A 91 14.78 4.99 5.95
N LEU A 92 14.43 5.69 4.86
CA LEU A 92 14.45 5.11 3.52
C LEU A 92 15.88 4.73 3.08
N SER A 93 16.88 5.52 3.45
CA SER A 93 18.29 5.19 3.18
C SER A 93 18.69 3.89 3.88
N LEU A 94 18.33 3.74 5.16
CA LEU A 94 18.58 2.51 5.91
C LEU A 94 17.89 1.30 5.26
N PHE A 95 16.65 1.46 4.79
CA PHE A 95 15.95 0.40 4.07
C PHE A 95 16.67 -0.02 2.78
N PHE A 96 17.12 0.94 1.97
CA PHE A 96 17.85 0.64 0.73
C PHE A 96 19.28 0.10 0.92
N GLU A 97 19.85 0.28 2.10
CA GLU A 97 21.10 -0.38 2.48
C GLU A 97 20.88 -1.78 3.09
N ALA A 98 19.68 -2.07 3.58
CA ALA A 98 19.28 -3.40 4.03
C ALA A 98 19.10 -4.37 2.86
N LYS A 99 19.22 -5.67 3.15
CA LYS A 99 19.16 -6.75 2.15
C LYS A 99 17.91 -6.65 1.28
N GLU A 100 16.76 -6.42 1.90
CA GLU A 100 15.45 -6.33 1.28
C GLU A 100 15.36 -5.15 0.29
N GLY A 101 15.90 -3.99 0.67
CA GLY A 101 15.99 -2.84 -0.22
C GLY A 101 16.95 -3.07 -1.38
N VAL A 102 18.10 -3.72 -1.14
CA VAL A 102 19.04 -4.10 -2.20
C VAL A 102 18.42 -5.06 -3.22
N GLU A 103 17.65 -6.04 -2.77
CA GLU A 103 16.91 -6.95 -3.67
C GLU A 103 15.95 -6.15 -4.58
N ILE A 104 15.25 -5.16 -4.04
CA ILE A 104 14.38 -4.27 -4.84
C ILE A 104 15.19 -3.44 -5.84
N LEU A 105 16.28 -2.80 -5.40
CA LEU A 105 17.10 -1.94 -6.26
C LEU A 105 17.74 -2.72 -7.43
N THR A 106 18.02 -4.00 -7.23
CA THR A 106 18.55 -4.92 -8.26
C THR A 106 17.47 -5.53 -9.16
N GLY A 107 16.19 -5.19 -8.94
CA GLY A 107 15.06 -5.58 -9.81
C GLY A 107 14.23 -6.76 -9.33
N ASN A 108 14.55 -7.35 -8.17
CA ASN A 108 13.74 -8.38 -7.54
C ASN A 108 12.61 -7.76 -6.71
N ILE A 109 11.50 -7.44 -7.38
CA ILE A 109 10.32 -6.81 -6.76
C ILE A 109 9.14 -7.78 -6.54
N ARG A 110 9.35 -9.09 -6.66
CA ARG A 110 8.26 -10.07 -6.61
C ARG A 110 7.52 -10.01 -5.27
N LEU A 111 8.27 -10.04 -4.17
CA LEU A 111 7.71 -10.00 -2.81
C LEU A 111 7.01 -8.65 -2.55
N PHE A 112 7.69 -7.54 -2.85
CA PHE A 112 7.12 -6.20 -2.74
C PHE A 112 5.79 -6.08 -3.48
N LYS A 113 5.74 -6.49 -4.75
CA LYS A 113 4.51 -6.47 -5.54
C LYS A 113 3.41 -7.34 -4.95
N SER A 114 3.73 -8.53 -4.44
CA SER A 114 2.73 -9.39 -3.81
C SER A 114 2.12 -8.78 -2.55
N ILE A 115 2.92 -8.08 -1.74
CA ILE A 115 2.43 -7.40 -0.52
C ILE A 115 1.43 -6.31 -0.88
N ILE A 116 1.79 -5.44 -1.83
CA ILE A 116 0.91 -4.33 -2.27
C ILE A 116 -0.40 -4.85 -2.87
N ILE A 117 -0.33 -5.90 -3.69
CA ILE A 117 -1.54 -6.51 -4.28
C ILE A 117 -2.44 -7.11 -3.19
N GLN A 118 -1.86 -7.87 -2.25
CA GLN A 118 -2.63 -8.48 -1.15
C GLN A 118 -3.28 -7.43 -0.26
N GLU A 119 -2.59 -6.32 0.03
CA GLU A 119 -3.14 -5.21 0.79
C GLU A 119 -4.32 -4.57 0.05
N SER A 120 -4.18 -4.32 -1.26
CA SER A 120 -5.26 -3.79 -2.09
C SER A 120 -6.47 -4.75 -2.15
N GLU A 121 -6.24 -6.05 -2.28
CA GLU A 121 -7.29 -7.07 -2.28
C GLU A 121 -8.01 -7.13 -0.94
N LYS A 122 -7.27 -7.11 0.17
CA LYS A 122 -7.82 -7.10 1.52
C LYS A 122 -8.69 -5.85 1.75
N TYR A 123 -8.18 -4.67 1.42
CA TYR A 123 -8.93 -3.42 1.54
C TYR A 123 -10.22 -3.46 0.72
N THR A 124 -10.12 -3.90 -0.54
CA THR A 124 -11.28 -4.01 -1.43
C THR A 124 -12.32 -4.98 -0.89
N PHE A 125 -11.86 -6.12 -0.37
CA PHE A 125 -12.74 -7.11 0.25
C PHE A 125 -13.45 -6.55 1.50
N GLU A 126 -12.73 -5.88 2.40
CA GLU A 126 -13.29 -5.27 3.60
C GLU A 126 -14.33 -4.18 3.25
N LEU A 127 -14.06 -3.37 2.22
CA LEU A 127 -14.99 -2.35 1.74
C LEU A 127 -16.28 -2.97 1.18
N ILE A 128 -16.16 -3.99 0.32
CA ILE A 128 -17.31 -4.72 -0.24
C ILE A 128 -18.12 -5.36 0.88
N GLN A 129 -17.43 -6.02 1.82
CA GLN A 129 -18.07 -6.66 2.96
C GLN A 129 -18.87 -5.64 3.77
N LYS A 130 -18.29 -4.48 4.10
CA LYS A 130 -18.97 -3.41 4.83
C LYS A 130 -20.22 -2.92 4.11
N GLN A 131 -20.11 -2.62 2.81
CA GLN A 131 -21.25 -2.14 2.01
C GLN A 131 -22.39 -3.17 1.97
N VAL A 132 -22.05 -4.45 1.82
CA VAL A 132 -23.03 -5.53 1.78
C VAL A 132 -23.70 -5.73 3.14
N LEU A 133 -22.95 -5.68 4.25
CA LEU A 133 -23.52 -5.80 5.59
C LEU A 133 -24.42 -4.60 5.96
N GLU A 134 -24.09 -3.40 5.50
CA GLU A 134 -24.95 -2.22 5.64
C GLU A 134 -26.26 -2.38 4.85
N ALA A 135 -26.19 -2.85 3.60
CA ALA A 135 -27.38 -3.13 2.78
C ALA A 135 -28.25 -4.23 3.41
N ALA A 136 -27.63 -5.33 3.87
CA ALA A 136 -28.32 -6.41 4.56
C ALA A 136 -28.99 -5.92 5.86
N SER A 137 -28.34 -5.05 6.64
CA SER A 137 -28.95 -4.49 7.85
C SER A 137 -30.21 -3.70 7.54
N LYS A 138 -30.18 -2.83 6.52
CA LYS A 138 -31.35 -2.07 6.07
C LYS A 138 -32.50 -2.98 5.62
N ALA A 139 -32.19 -4.02 4.83
CA ALA A 139 -33.17 -5.00 4.38
C ALA A 139 -33.80 -5.76 5.57
N TRP A 140 -32.98 -6.16 6.54
CA TRP A 140 -33.45 -6.82 7.76
C TRP A 140 -34.42 -5.94 8.57
N GLU A 141 -34.07 -4.67 8.76
CA GLU A 141 -34.92 -3.69 9.48
C GLU A 141 -36.24 -3.45 8.75
N ALA A 142 -36.22 -3.40 7.41
CA ALA A 142 -37.40 -3.29 6.57
C ALA A 142 -38.23 -4.59 6.48
N LYS A 143 -37.77 -5.69 7.10
CA LYS A 143 -38.33 -7.06 6.95
C LYS A 143 -38.33 -7.58 5.50
N ASP A 144 -37.47 -7.04 4.66
CA ASP A 144 -37.23 -7.52 3.30
C ASP A 144 -36.23 -8.68 3.33
N TYR A 145 -36.76 -9.89 3.59
CA TYR A 145 -35.95 -11.10 3.74
C TYR A 145 -35.32 -11.57 2.42
N LEU A 146 -35.92 -11.23 1.27
CA LEU A 146 -35.38 -11.59 -0.04
C LEU A 146 -34.11 -10.80 -0.32
N SER A 147 -34.19 -9.46 -0.23
CA SER A 147 -33.03 -8.58 -0.40
C SER A 147 -31.95 -8.83 0.65
N PHE A 148 -32.33 -9.24 1.87
CA PHE A 148 -31.37 -9.68 2.88
C PHE A 148 -30.55 -10.88 2.40
N VAL A 149 -31.22 -11.95 1.95
CA VAL A 149 -30.56 -13.19 1.50
C VAL A 149 -29.68 -12.92 0.29
N GLU A 150 -30.18 -12.20 -0.71
CA GLU A 150 -29.42 -11.83 -1.91
C GLU A 150 -28.15 -11.02 -1.58
N SER A 151 -28.25 -10.11 -0.60
CA SER A 151 -27.08 -9.33 -0.17
C SER A 151 -26.01 -10.23 0.43
N ILE A 152 -26.38 -11.16 1.33
CA ILE A 152 -25.42 -12.07 1.96
C ILE A 152 -24.81 -13.07 0.96
N ASP A 153 -25.59 -13.55 -0.02
CA ASP A 153 -25.10 -14.51 -1.02
C ASP A 153 -23.99 -13.93 -1.91
N LYS A 154 -23.98 -12.60 -2.14
CA LYS A 154 -22.93 -11.92 -2.91
C LYS A 154 -21.52 -12.03 -2.31
N ILE A 155 -21.42 -12.12 -0.98
CA ILE A 155 -20.13 -12.22 -0.27
C ILE A 155 -19.85 -13.63 0.28
N GLY A 156 -20.89 -14.44 0.42
CA GLY A 156 -20.82 -15.80 0.92
C GLY A 156 -20.94 -15.89 2.44
N ILE A 157 -21.75 -16.83 2.91
CA ILE A 157 -22.12 -17.01 4.32
C ILE A 157 -20.89 -17.29 5.22
N SER A 158 -19.88 -17.99 4.70
CA SER A 158 -18.66 -18.30 5.45
C SER A 158 -17.78 -17.07 5.72
N LYS A 159 -18.06 -15.95 5.03
CA LYS A 159 -17.28 -14.72 5.11
C LYS A 159 -17.97 -13.60 5.89
N ILE A 160 -19.02 -13.90 6.65
CA ILE A 160 -19.79 -12.89 7.43
C ILE A 160 -19.78 -13.18 8.93
N PRO A 161 -19.99 -12.15 9.78
CA PRO A 161 -20.09 -12.33 11.23
C PRO A 161 -21.23 -13.28 11.63
N GLN A 162 -21.06 -14.01 12.73
CA GLN A 162 -22.02 -15.01 13.22
C GLN A 162 -23.44 -14.44 13.41
N SER A 163 -23.56 -13.18 13.83
CA SER A 163 -24.86 -12.50 14.00
C SER A 163 -25.64 -12.42 12.68
N TYR A 164 -24.98 -12.19 11.55
CA TYR A 164 -25.60 -12.17 10.23
C TYR A 164 -25.89 -13.59 9.72
N GLN A 165 -25.07 -14.58 10.07
CA GLN A 165 -25.34 -15.99 9.71
C GLN A 165 -26.65 -16.47 10.35
N LEU A 166 -26.91 -16.09 11.60
CA LEU A 166 -28.18 -16.40 12.27
C LEU A 166 -29.36 -15.71 11.58
N LYS A 167 -29.24 -14.40 11.29
CA LYS A 167 -30.26 -13.64 10.55
C LYS A 167 -30.54 -14.25 9.17
N TYR A 168 -29.51 -14.72 8.48
CA TYR A 168 -29.64 -15.38 7.18
C TYR A 168 -30.46 -16.67 7.26
N LYS A 169 -30.21 -17.51 8.27
CA LYS A 169 -31.01 -18.73 8.50
C LYS A 169 -32.47 -18.38 8.74
N ILE A 170 -32.74 -17.35 9.54
CA ILE A 170 -34.11 -16.89 9.83
C ILE A 170 -34.77 -16.33 8.56
N ALA A 171 -34.06 -15.49 7.80
CA ALA A 171 -34.57 -14.91 6.56
C ALA A 171 -34.96 -16.01 5.55
N LYS A 172 -34.12 -17.03 5.36
CA LYS A 172 -34.42 -18.17 4.48
C LYS A 172 -35.64 -19.00 4.93
N GLN A 173 -35.93 -19.06 6.22
CA GLN A 173 -37.13 -19.76 6.72
C GLN A 173 -38.42 -18.96 6.51
N LYS A 174 -38.31 -17.65 6.25
CA LYS A 174 -39.43 -16.73 6.07
C LYS A 174 -39.77 -16.44 4.61
N LEU A 175 -38.94 -16.90 3.68
CA LEU A 175 -39.19 -16.94 2.24
C LEU A 175 -39.96 -18.21 1.90
#